data_AF-A0A2E9TFZ2-F1
#
_entry.id   AF-A0A2E9TFZ2-F1
#
_cell.length_a   1.000
_cell.length_b   1.000
_cell.length_c   1.000
_cell.angle_alpha   90.00
_cell.angle_beta   90.00
_cell.angle_gamma   90.00
#
_symmetry.space_group_name_H-M   'P 1'
#
loop_
_entity.id
_entity.type
_entity.pdbx_description
1 polymer ?
#
loop_
_entity_poly.entity_id
_entity_poly.type
_entity_poly.pdbx_seq_one_letter_code
_entity_poly.pdbx_strand_id
1 'polypeptide(L)'
;MAAQTDIETTARNYLRDFPRFFQLDFDALGRTFDLGHLNVDSTKLWVATYVSGTTTELTSSQYSLDDRNGLLRLGATQASGTKLLIEGYYFEWLLPADLTFYATLALNQHLHNLNMDKEQLSSVVRDVIGIDAMIEALWGLMTEYSRDIDITTSEAVHIPASQRFRMVQQLLQYWTTEYEKKARALNIGLDRIEVFNLRRTSRTTNRLVPVQKSRELGDYGPIERIYSPLDDGQIVIAEEDDDLRDDVFIDTDPPEGYVSGVRYL
;
A
#
# COMPACT_ATOMS: atom_id res chain seq x y z
N MET A 1 -10.54 -10.37 -5.54
CA MET A 1 -10.84 -9.34 -4.51
C MET A 1 -10.86 -9.91 -3.09
N ALA A 2 -11.51 -11.05 -2.82
CA ALA A 2 -11.58 -11.62 -1.47
C ALA A 2 -10.20 -11.92 -0.83
N ALA A 3 -9.24 -12.46 -1.62
CA ALA A 3 -7.91 -12.79 -1.11
C ALA A 3 -7.12 -11.57 -0.62
N GLN A 4 -7.27 -10.42 -1.29
CA GLN A 4 -6.61 -9.18 -0.90
C GLN A 4 -7.20 -8.62 0.39
N THR A 5 -8.53 -8.58 0.50
CA THR A 5 -9.21 -8.13 1.72
C THR A 5 -8.88 -9.01 2.93
N ASP A 6 -8.71 -10.33 2.73
CA ASP A 6 -8.28 -11.25 3.79
C ASP A 6 -6.87 -10.90 4.30
N ILE A 7 -5.94 -10.59 3.38
CA ILE A 7 -4.55 -10.19 3.69
C ILE A 7 -4.54 -8.85 4.42
N GLU A 8 -5.31 -7.86 3.94
CA GLU A 8 -5.45 -6.56 4.59
C GLU A 8 -6.00 -6.70 6.02
N THR A 9 -7.05 -7.51 6.19
CA THR A 9 -7.64 -7.79 7.50
C THR A 9 -6.64 -8.47 8.43
N THR A 10 -5.85 -9.42 7.91
CA THR A 10 -4.84 -10.14 8.67
C THR A 10 -3.73 -9.20 9.15
N ALA A 11 -3.16 -8.41 8.24
CA ALA A 11 -2.13 -7.42 8.57
C ALA A 11 -2.62 -6.43 9.65
N ARG A 12 -3.84 -5.90 9.48
CA ARG A 12 -4.46 -4.98 10.45
C ARG A 12 -4.69 -5.63 11.82
N ASN A 13 -5.09 -6.90 11.85
CA ASN A 13 -5.28 -7.66 13.10
C ASN A 13 -3.96 -7.88 13.85
N TYR A 14 -2.87 -8.21 13.15
CA TYR A 14 -1.55 -8.38 13.78
C TYR A 14 -0.96 -7.06 14.28
N LEU A 15 -1.14 -5.96 13.53
CA LEU A 15 -0.79 -4.60 13.97
C LEU A 15 -1.64 -4.11 15.13
N ARG A 16 -2.84 -4.67 15.31
CA ARG A 16 -3.87 -4.22 16.25
C ARG A 16 -4.31 -2.77 16.03
N ASP A 17 -4.24 -2.30 14.78
CA ASP A 17 -4.66 -0.95 14.38
C ASP A 17 -6.15 -0.94 13.99
N PHE A 18 -7.01 -0.91 15.01
CA PHE A 18 -8.46 -0.93 14.87
C PHE A 18 -9.05 0.47 14.77
N PRO A 19 -10.15 0.65 14.01
CA PRO A 19 -10.80 1.95 13.88
C PRO A 19 -11.34 2.41 15.24
N ARG A 20 -11.05 3.66 15.61
CA ARG A 20 -11.51 4.27 16.84
C ARG A 20 -12.49 5.39 16.53
N PHE A 21 -13.63 5.35 17.22
CA PHE A 21 -14.66 6.36 17.07
C PHE A 21 -14.24 7.67 17.71
N PHE A 22 -14.51 8.78 17.04
CA PHE A 22 -14.39 10.12 17.60
C PHE A 22 -15.62 10.96 17.21
N GLN A 23 -15.92 11.94 18.05
CA GLN A 23 -16.98 12.90 17.84
C GLN A 23 -16.51 14.28 18.29
N LEU A 24 -16.78 15.29 17.48
CA LEU A 24 -16.40 16.67 17.73
C LEU A 24 -17.56 17.61 17.42
N ASP A 25 -17.69 18.63 18.25
CA ASP A 25 -18.54 19.78 18.00
C ASP A 25 -17.74 21.07 18.18
N PHE A 26 -17.79 21.96 17.19
CA PHE A 26 -17.16 23.27 17.28
C PHE A 26 -17.92 24.32 16.48
N ASP A 27 -17.73 25.59 16.86
CA ASP A 27 -18.30 26.71 16.10
C ASP A 27 -17.56 26.81 14.75
N ALA A 28 -18.31 26.93 13.65
CA ALA A 28 -17.77 26.96 12.29
C ALA A 28 -17.15 28.33 11.95
N LEU A 29 -16.07 28.67 12.65
CA LEU A 29 -15.30 29.90 12.47
C LEU A 29 -14.25 29.70 11.37
N GLY A 30 -14.60 30.07 10.14
CA GLY A 30 -13.71 29.97 8.98
C GLY A 30 -14.05 28.78 8.09
N ARG A 31 -13.01 28.18 7.48
CA ARG A 31 -13.19 27.13 6.46
C ARG A 31 -12.37 25.88 6.70
N THR A 32 -11.28 25.94 7.47
CA THR A 32 -10.40 24.78 7.70
C THR A 32 -10.41 24.48 9.19
N PHE A 33 -10.62 23.21 9.52
CA PHE A 33 -10.77 22.72 10.87
C PHE A 33 -9.88 21.51 11.06
N ASP A 34 -9.19 21.48 12.20
CA ASP A 34 -8.39 20.34 12.64
C ASP A 34 -9.29 19.40 13.42
N LEU A 35 -9.33 18.12 13.02
CA LEU A 35 -10.10 17.08 13.67
C LEU A 35 -9.36 16.49 14.89
N GLY A 36 -8.14 16.96 15.19
CA GLY A 36 -7.35 16.51 16.34
C GLY A 36 -6.88 15.04 16.25
N HIS A 37 -7.19 14.36 15.15
CA HIS A 37 -6.86 12.98 14.88
C HIS A 37 -6.28 12.86 13.48
N LEU A 38 -5.11 12.25 13.37
CA LEU A 38 -4.48 11.87 12.11
C LEU A 38 -5.15 10.60 11.58
N ASN A 39 -4.96 10.31 10.29
CA ASN A 39 -5.43 9.08 9.63
C ASN A 39 -6.95 8.83 9.81
N VAL A 40 -7.76 9.80 9.40
CA VAL A 40 -9.22 9.73 9.45
C VAL A 40 -9.75 8.92 8.27
N ASP A 41 -10.71 8.03 8.53
CA ASP A 41 -11.39 7.23 7.52
C ASP A 41 -12.44 8.09 6.78
N SER A 42 -12.10 8.54 5.57
CA SER A 42 -13.01 9.31 4.72
C SER A 42 -14.28 8.56 4.33
N THR A 43 -14.26 7.22 4.34
CA THR A 43 -15.43 6.41 3.97
C THR A 43 -16.47 6.31 5.09
N LYS A 44 -16.06 6.59 6.32
CA LYS A 44 -16.91 6.50 7.53
C LYS A 44 -16.99 7.81 8.30
N LEU A 45 -16.74 8.93 7.61
CA LEU A 45 -16.90 10.26 8.17
C LEU A 45 -18.31 10.77 7.93
N TRP A 46 -18.95 11.25 9.00
CA TRP A 46 -20.21 11.98 8.95
C TRP A 46 -19.95 13.42 9.38
N VAL A 47 -20.39 14.37 8.57
CA VAL A 47 -20.22 15.80 8.80
C VAL A 47 -21.57 16.47 8.65
N ALA A 48 -21.99 17.24 9.64
CA ALA A 48 -23.23 18.01 9.59
C ALA A 48 -23.06 19.41 10.16
N THR A 49 -23.90 20.32 9.68
CA THR A 49 -24.05 21.66 10.26
C THR A 49 -25.28 21.71 11.13
N TYR A 50 -25.19 22.44 12.24
CA TYR A 50 -26.30 22.69 13.15
C TYR A 50 -26.55 24.20 13.23
N VAL A 51 -27.73 24.61 12.78
CA VAL A 51 -28.17 26.01 12.77
C VAL A 51 -29.59 26.09 13.31
N SER A 52 -29.80 26.90 14.35
CA SER A 52 -31.13 27.23 14.88
C SER A 52 -32.05 26.02 15.15
N GLY A 53 -31.50 24.93 15.70
CA GLY A 53 -32.28 23.73 16.04
C GLY A 53 -32.44 22.70 14.92
N THR A 54 -31.84 22.92 13.75
CA THR A 54 -31.88 21.99 12.62
C THR A 54 -30.49 21.49 12.29
N THR A 55 -30.34 20.16 12.19
CA THR A 55 -29.10 19.51 11.72
C THR A 55 -29.23 19.19 10.24
N THR A 56 -28.26 19.62 9.43
CA THR A 56 -28.18 19.34 8.00
C THR A 56 -26.86 18.66 7.69
N GLU A 57 -26.91 17.41 7.22
CA GLU A 57 -25.74 16.66 6.77
C GLU A 57 -25.11 17.31 5.52
N LEU A 58 -23.79 17.42 5.52
CA LEU A 58 -23.02 17.92 4.39
C LEU A 58 -22.66 16.76 3.47
N THR A 59 -22.84 16.95 2.16
CA THR A 59 -22.41 15.98 1.15
C THR A 59 -20.90 16.08 0.92
N SER A 60 -20.31 15.00 0.40
CA SER A 60 -18.87 14.93 0.08
C SER A 60 -18.39 15.97 -0.96
N SER A 61 -19.29 16.64 -1.66
CA SER A 61 -18.99 17.78 -2.55
C SER A 61 -18.87 19.12 -1.81
N GLN A 62 -19.37 19.21 -0.58
CA GLN A 62 -19.43 20.44 0.22
C GLN A 62 -18.24 20.59 1.17
N TYR A 63 -17.42 19.56 1.31
CA TYR A 63 -16.18 19.57 2.09
C TYR A 63 -15.11 18.72 1.41
N SER A 64 -13.85 19.00 1.72
CA SER A 64 -12.70 18.16 1.38
C SER A 64 -11.99 17.74 2.65
N LEU A 65 -11.65 16.46 2.77
CA LEU A 65 -10.87 15.92 3.88
C LEU A 65 -9.43 15.66 3.41
N ASP A 66 -8.47 16.06 4.23
CA ASP A 66 -7.11 15.53 4.19
C ASP A 66 -7.03 14.40 5.21
N ASP A 67 -7.19 13.17 4.73
CA ASP A 67 -7.31 11.95 5.55
C ASP A 67 -6.08 11.75 6.45
N ARG A 68 -4.87 12.05 5.95
CA ARG A 68 -3.62 11.79 6.67
C ARG A 68 -3.38 12.83 7.76
N ASN A 69 -3.58 14.11 7.45
CA ASN A 69 -3.37 15.19 8.42
C ASN A 69 -4.58 15.47 9.32
N GLY A 70 -5.75 14.87 9.03
CA GLY A 70 -6.95 15.10 9.83
C GLY A 70 -7.55 16.49 9.65
N LEU A 71 -7.39 17.10 8.47
CA LEU A 71 -7.87 18.45 8.21
C LEU A 71 -9.14 18.43 7.38
N LEU A 72 -10.21 19.00 7.91
CA LEU A 72 -11.47 19.18 7.20
C LEU A 72 -11.56 20.60 6.65
N ARG A 73 -11.79 20.75 5.34
CA ARG A 73 -12.01 22.05 4.71
C ARG A 73 -13.39 22.15 4.09
N LEU A 74 -14.16 23.16 4.47
CA LEU A 74 -15.47 23.43 3.91
C LEU A 74 -15.39 24.19 2.57
N GLY A 75 -16.25 23.80 1.64
CA GLY A 75 -16.39 24.41 0.31
C GLY A 75 -16.86 25.87 0.36
N ALA A 76 -17.61 26.24 1.40
CA ALA A 76 -18.05 27.60 1.67
C ALA A 76 -17.88 27.97 3.14
N THR A 77 -17.67 29.26 3.40
CA THR A 77 -17.69 29.82 4.76
C THR A 77 -19.11 29.72 5.31
N GLN A 78 -19.24 29.21 6.53
CA GLN A 78 -20.54 29.06 7.18
C GLN A 78 -21.03 30.39 7.76
N ALA A 79 -22.35 30.53 7.88
CA ALA A 79 -22.95 31.70 8.52
C ALA A 79 -22.59 31.75 10.02
N SER A 80 -22.49 32.95 10.57
CA SER A 80 -22.24 33.14 12.01
C SER A 80 -23.29 32.40 12.85
N GLY A 81 -22.84 31.73 13.92
CA GLY A 81 -23.69 30.92 14.80
C GLY A 81 -23.97 29.50 14.30
N THR A 82 -23.35 29.07 13.19
CA THR A 82 -23.37 27.68 12.73
C THR A 82 -22.39 26.84 13.55
N LYS A 83 -22.84 25.70 14.07
CA LYS A 83 -21.98 24.68 14.65
C LYS A 83 -21.70 23.58 13.64
N LEU A 84 -20.50 23.04 13.66
CA LEU A 84 -20.14 21.84 12.91
C LEU A 84 -20.16 20.64 13.86
N LEU A 85 -20.81 19.57 13.43
CA LEU A 85 -20.89 18.29 14.11
C LEU A 85 -20.16 17.28 13.23
N ILE A 86 -19.19 16.59 13.80
CA ILE A 86 -18.37 15.61 13.08
C ILE A 86 -18.32 14.33 13.89
N GLU A 87 -18.61 13.23 13.22
CA GLU A 87 -18.50 11.88 13.76
C GLU A 87 -17.72 11.03 12.77
N GLY A 88 -16.81 10.20 13.25
CA GLY A 88 -16.02 9.38 12.34
C GLY A 88 -15.18 8.34 13.04
N TYR A 89 -14.37 7.67 12.22
CA TYR A 89 -13.37 6.73 12.70
C TYR A 89 -12.00 7.20 12.26
N TYR A 90 -11.00 7.01 13.12
CA TYR A 90 -9.61 7.23 12.80
C TYR A 90 -8.79 5.98 13.14
N PHE A 91 -7.60 5.88 12.52
CA PHE A 91 -6.62 4.83 12.77
C PHE A 91 -5.40 5.42 13.45
N GLU A 92 -4.73 4.65 14.32
CA GLU A 92 -3.56 5.20 15.01
C GLU A 92 -2.34 5.19 14.10
N TRP A 93 -2.21 4.17 13.23
CA TRP A 93 -0.98 3.91 12.49
C TRP A 93 -1.17 4.12 11.00
N LEU A 94 -2.11 3.43 10.36
CA LEU A 94 -2.18 3.35 8.89
C LEU A 94 -3.61 3.51 8.37
N LEU A 95 -3.77 4.31 7.32
CA LEU A 95 -5.04 4.41 6.60
C LEU A 95 -5.36 3.07 5.88
N PRO A 96 -6.63 2.78 5.61
CA PRO A 96 -7.02 1.62 4.80
C PRO A 96 -6.32 1.61 3.43
N ALA A 97 -6.20 2.78 2.79
CA ALA A 97 -5.55 2.92 1.48
C ALA A 97 -4.05 2.53 1.51
N ASP A 98 -3.33 2.91 2.57
CA ASP A 98 -1.92 2.52 2.74
C ASP A 98 -1.79 1.00 2.84
N LEU A 99 -2.70 0.38 3.59
CA LEU A 99 -2.67 -1.04 3.85
C LEU A 99 -3.03 -1.86 2.59
N THR A 100 -3.92 -1.34 1.75
CA THR A 100 -4.19 -1.87 0.41
C THR A 100 -2.96 -1.81 -0.50
N PHE A 101 -2.18 -0.72 -0.45
CA PHE A 101 -0.94 -0.59 -1.20
C PHE A 101 0.08 -1.66 -0.77
N TYR A 102 0.36 -1.78 0.53
CA TYR A 102 1.32 -2.76 1.04
C TYR A 102 0.86 -4.21 0.84
N ALA A 103 -0.44 -4.50 0.98
CA ALA A 103 -0.99 -5.82 0.68
C ALA A 103 -0.80 -6.20 -0.80
N THR A 104 -0.94 -5.24 -1.71
CA THR A 104 -0.72 -5.46 -3.15
C THR A 104 0.77 -5.73 -3.44
N LEU A 105 1.67 -4.98 -2.80
CA LEU A 105 3.11 -5.19 -2.92
C LEU A 105 3.51 -6.60 -2.44
N ALA A 106 3.09 -6.98 -1.23
CA ALA A 106 3.36 -8.30 -0.66
C ALA A 106 2.80 -9.44 -1.54
N LEU A 107 1.58 -9.27 -2.07
CA LEU A 107 1.00 -10.21 -3.02
C LEU A 107 1.87 -10.37 -4.27
N ASN A 108 2.32 -9.27 -4.88
CA ASN A 108 3.13 -9.32 -6.09
C ASN A 108 4.48 -10.03 -5.85
N GLN A 109 5.14 -9.76 -4.72
CA GLN A 109 6.39 -10.42 -4.34
C GLN A 109 6.23 -11.94 -4.20
N HIS A 110 5.08 -12.39 -3.69
CA HIS A 110 4.80 -13.81 -3.49
C HIS A 110 4.29 -14.51 -4.75
N LEU A 111 3.49 -13.81 -5.58
CA LEU A 111 2.85 -14.36 -6.76
C LEU A 111 3.77 -14.43 -7.98
N HIS A 112 4.79 -13.57 -8.09
CA HIS A 112 5.75 -13.60 -9.21
C HIS A 112 6.27 -15.03 -9.52
N ASN A 113 6.42 -15.81 -8.46
CA ASN A 113 7.03 -17.12 -8.48
C ASN A 113 6.03 -18.29 -8.40
N LEU A 114 4.76 -17.98 -8.14
CA LEU A 114 3.68 -18.95 -8.05
C LEU A 114 2.84 -18.83 -9.32
N ASN A 115 2.87 -19.86 -10.18
CA ASN A 115 1.99 -19.97 -11.36
C ASN A 115 0.53 -20.27 -10.95
N MET A 116 -0.03 -19.49 -10.04
CA MET A 116 -1.38 -19.66 -9.52
C MET A 116 -2.05 -18.31 -9.32
N ASP A 117 -3.37 -18.30 -9.47
CA ASP A 117 -4.15 -17.08 -9.29
C ASP A 117 -4.27 -16.73 -7.80
N LYS A 118 -4.39 -15.43 -7.50
CA LYS A 118 -4.44 -14.92 -6.12
C LYS A 118 -5.64 -15.46 -5.34
N GLU A 119 -6.75 -15.76 -6.03
CA GLU A 119 -7.94 -16.37 -5.45
C GLU A 119 -7.73 -17.83 -5.02
N GLN A 120 -6.75 -18.53 -5.59
CA GLN A 120 -6.47 -19.95 -5.31
C GLN A 120 -5.55 -20.17 -4.11
N LEU A 121 -5.04 -19.10 -3.50
CA LEU A 121 -4.16 -19.19 -2.34
C LEU A 121 -4.88 -19.79 -1.13
N SER A 122 -4.24 -20.75 -0.47
CA SER A 122 -4.72 -21.32 0.81
C SER A 122 -4.75 -20.26 1.91
N SER A 123 -5.65 -20.40 2.89
CA SER A 123 -5.77 -19.47 4.02
C SER A 123 -4.46 -19.31 4.80
N VAL A 124 -3.69 -20.39 4.93
CA VAL A 124 -2.37 -20.37 5.60
C VAL A 124 -1.36 -19.54 4.82
N VAL A 125 -1.38 -19.59 3.49
CA VAL A 125 -0.51 -18.78 2.64
C VAL A 125 -0.93 -17.31 2.71
N ARG A 126 -2.24 -17.03 2.72
CA ARG A 126 -2.76 -15.66 2.93
C ARG A 126 -2.36 -15.08 4.28
N ASP A 127 -2.32 -15.88 5.35
CA ASP A 127 -1.85 -15.42 6.67
C ASP A 127 -0.39 -14.96 6.62
N VAL A 128 0.48 -15.73 5.95
CA VAL A 128 1.90 -15.37 5.82
C VAL A 128 2.10 -14.12 4.96
N ILE A 129 1.37 -13.99 3.85
CA ILE A 129 1.39 -12.78 3.02
C ILE A 129 0.83 -11.58 3.79
N GLY A 130 -0.15 -11.79 4.69
CA GLY A 130 -0.64 -10.76 5.61
C GLY A 130 0.42 -10.26 6.59
N ILE A 131 1.30 -11.14 7.07
CA ILE A 131 2.42 -10.75 7.93
C ILE A 131 3.45 -9.94 7.13
N ASP A 132 3.70 -10.33 5.89
CA ASP A 132 4.59 -9.58 4.99
C ASP A 132 4.05 -8.17 4.68
N ALA A 133 2.76 -8.07 4.35
CA ALA A 133 2.09 -6.78 4.15
C ALA A 133 2.20 -5.87 5.39
N MET A 134 2.16 -6.44 6.59
CA MET A 134 2.42 -5.72 7.83
C MET A 134 3.88 -5.26 7.95
N ILE A 135 4.86 -6.12 7.60
CA ILE A 135 6.28 -5.77 7.64
C ILE A 135 6.57 -4.58 6.71
N GLU A 136 6.02 -4.61 5.50
CA GLU A 136 6.16 -3.50 4.53
C GLU A 136 5.51 -2.21 5.06
N ALA A 137 4.37 -2.32 5.73
CA ALA A 137 3.73 -1.17 6.36
C ALA A 137 4.55 -0.61 7.54
N LEU A 138 5.20 -1.46 8.34
CA LEU A 138 6.11 -1.04 9.40
C LEU A 138 7.34 -0.31 8.85
N TRP A 139 7.88 -0.75 7.71
CA TRP A 139 8.95 -0.03 7.00
C TRP A 139 8.51 1.37 6.56
N GLY A 140 7.29 1.49 6.05
CA GLY A 140 6.66 2.78 5.76
C GLY A 140 6.65 3.71 6.97
N LEU A 141 6.12 3.21 8.10
CA LEU A 141 6.06 3.96 9.36
C LEU A 141 7.44 4.35 9.88
N MET A 142 8.43 3.47 9.80
CA MET A 142 9.80 3.80 10.19
C MET A 142 10.39 4.94 9.37
N THR A 143 10.08 4.99 8.08
CA THR A 143 10.54 6.06 7.18
C THR A 143 9.92 7.40 7.57
N GLU A 144 8.66 7.41 8.01
CA GLU A 144 8.00 8.59 8.56
C GLU A 144 8.67 9.02 9.89
N TYR A 145 8.78 8.11 10.86
CA TYR A 145 9.35 8.39 12.18
C TYR A 145 10.84 8.68 12.19
N SER A 146 11.58 8.33 11.12
CA SER A 146 12.99 8.70 10.99
C SER A 146 13.23 10.21 10.94
N ARG A 147 12.18 10.98 10.63
CA ARG A 147 12.22 12.44 10.58
C ARG A 147 12.03 13.09 11.95
N ASP A 148 11.56 12.32 12.94
CA ASP A 148 11.28 12.82 14.27
C ASP A 148 12.58 13.01 15.06
N ILE A 149 12.78 14.21 15.61
CA ILE A 149 13.95 14.55 16.41
C ILE A 149 13.57 14.73 17.88
N ASP A 150 14.48 14.34 18.77
CA ASP A 150 14.32 14.58 20.20
C ASP A 150 14.51 16.07 20.49
N ILE A 151 13.56 16.66 21.23
CA ILE A 151 13.60 18.07 21.60
C ILE A 151 13.90 18.18 23.10
N THR A 152 14.98 18.90 23.43
CA THR A 152 15.35 19.28 24.79
C THR A 152 15.23 20.79 24.94
N THR A 153 14.36 21.25 25.82
CA THR A 153 14.26 22.68 26.14
C THR A 153 15.16 23.05 27.32
N SER A 154 15.51 24.33 27.43
CA SER A 154 16.29 24.87 28.56
C SER A 154 15.58 24.72 29.92
N GLU A 155 14.27 24.49 29.90
CA GLU A 155 13.44 24.23 31.09
C GLU A 155 13.50 22.76 31.56
N ALA A 156 14.46 21.99 31.04
CA ALA A 156 14.64 20.57 31.32
C ALA A 156 13.47 19.66 30.89
N VAL A 157 12.61 20.13 29.98
CA VAL A 157 11.61 19.27 29.33
C VAL A 157 12.30 18.51 28.19
N HIS A 158 12.24 17.18 28.28
CA HIS A 158 12.73 16.28 27.24
C HIS A 158 11.56 15.54 26.62
N ILE A 159 11.35 15.74 25.32
CA ILE A 159 10.34 15.03 24.54
C ILE A 159 11.09 14.05 23.61
N PRO A 160 11.11 12.75 23.95
CA PRO A 160 11.90 11.77 23.21
C PRO A 160 11.09 11.22 22.03
N ALA A 161 10.91 12.03 20.98
CA ALA A 161 10.18 11.63 19.78
C ALA A 161 10.79 10.39 19.08
N SER A 162 12.13 10.22 19.16
CA SER A 162 12.85 9.07 18.61
C SER A 162 12.49 7.72 19.26
N GLN A 163 11.80 7.72 20.41
CA GLN A 163 11.30 6.48 21.02
C GLN A 163 10.30 5.76 20.12
N ARG A 164 9.48 6.49 19.35
CA ARG A 164 8.51 5.87 18.42
C ARG A 164 9.22 5.02 17.36
N PHE A 165 10.27 5.59 16.75
CA PHE A 165 11.10 4.87 15.79
C PHE A 165 11.69 3.58 16.40
N ARG A 166 12.24 3.65 17.62
CA ARG A 166 12.82 2.47 18.30
C ARG A 166 11.79 1.40 18.60
N MET A 167 10.57 1.78 18.99
CA MET A 167 9.48 0.84 19.23
C MET A 167 9.08 0.10 17.95
N VAL A 168 8.91 0.83 16.84
CA VAL A 168 8.57 0.22 15.54
C VAL A 168 9.71 -0.67 15.04
N GLN A 169 10.97 -0.25 15.20
CA GLN A 169 12.13 -1.06 14.80
C GLN A 169 12.18 -2.42 15.53
N GLN A 170 11.88 -2.45 16.84
CA GLN A 170 11.82 -3.69 17.60
C GLN A 170 10.69 -4.61 17.13
N LEU A 171 9.52 -4.03 16.84
CA LEU A 171 8.37 -4.76 16.32
C LEU A 171 8.65 -5.36 14.93
N LEU A 172 9.27 -4.57 14.05
CA LEU A 172 9.71 -5.00 12.72
C LEU A 172 10.62 -6.22 12.83
N GLN A 173 11.68 -6.15 13.63
CA GLN A 173 12.65 -7.24 13.76
C GLN A 173 12.00 -8.56 14.24
N TYR A 174 11.07 -8.47 15.20
CA TYR A 174 10.33 -9.63 15.68
C TYR A 174 9.50 -10.27 14.56
N TRP A 175 8.73 -9.45 13.84
CA TRP A 175 7.85 -9.95 12.79
C TRP A 175 8.59 -10.46 11.56
N THR A 176 9.71 -9.84 11.17
CA THR A 176 10.56 -10.35 10.10
C THR A 176 11.06 -11.76 10.43
N THR A 177 11.49 -12.01 11.67
CA THR A 177 11.96 -13.34 12.08
C THR A 177 10.83 -14.38 12.03
N GLU A 178 9.63 -14.03 12.49
CA GLU A 178 8.48 -14.93 12.44
C GLU A 178 7.98 -15.16 11.00
N TYR A 179 8.01 -14.13 10.16
CA TYR A 179 7.72 -14.24 8.74
C TYR A 179 8.69 -15.20 8.06
N GLU A 180 10.01 -14.99 8.19
CA GLU A 180 11.01 -15.86 7.56
C GLU A 180 10.85 -17.33 7.98
N LYS A 181 10.48 -17.58 9.23
CA LYS A 181 10.23 -18.94 9.75
C LYS A 181 9.01 -19.56 9.08
N LYS A 182 7.90 -18.82 8.96
CA LYS A 182 6.67 -19.29 8.31
C LYS A 182 6.86 -19.44 6.79
N ALA A 183 7.50 -18.48 6.14
CA ALA A 183 7.80 -18.48 4.71
C ALA A 183 8.70 -19.67 4.33
N ARG A 184 9.76 -19.94 5.11
CA ARG A 184 10.62 -21.12 4.91
C ARG A 184 9.88 -22.44 5.12
N ALA A 185 8.99 -22.52 6.11
CA ALA A 185 8.22 -23.75 6.38
C ALA A 185 7.24 -24.07 5.25
N LEU A 186 6.67 -23.05 4.59
CA LEU A 186 5.74 -23.19 3.47
C LEU A 186 6.43 -23.16 2.10
N ASN A 187 7.72 -22.82 2.05
CA ASN A 187 8.50 -22.62 0.84
C ASN A 187 7.88 -21.61 -0.14
N ILE A 188 7.48 -20.45 0.38
CA ILE A 188 6.85 -19.36 -0.36
C ILE A 188 7.63 -18.05 -0.22
N GLY A 189 7.38 -17.09 -1.12
CA GLY A 189 7.96 -15.74 -1.05
C GLY A 189 9.41 -15.67 -1.52
N LEU A 190 10.07 -14.56 -1.15
CA LEU A 190 11.46 -14.27 -1.50
C LEU A 190 12.46 -15.21 -0.79
N ASP A 191 12.15 -15.62 0.44
CA ASP A 191 13.01 -16.49 1.26
C ASP A 191 12.76 -17.99 1.04
N ARG A 192 12.13 -18.34 -0.08
CA ARG A 192 11.91 -19.74 -0.46
C ARG A 192 13.25 -20.43 -0.71
N ILE A 193 13.32 -21.70 -0.34
CA ILE A 193 14.48 -22.54 -0.63
C ILE A 193 14.24 -23.25 -1.96
N GLU A 194 14.94 -22.80 -3.00
CA GLU A 194 14.91 -23.45 -4.31
C GLU A 194 16.07 -24.41 -4.48
N VAL A 195 15.75 -25.67 -4.82
CA VAL A 195 16.74 -26.66 -5.21
C VAL A 195 16.83 -26.67 -6.73
N PHE A 196 17.85 -26.00 -7.27
CA PHE A 196 18.10 -25.98 -8.71
C PHE A 196 18.97 -27.16 -9.16
N ASN A 197 18.65 -27.72 -10.32
CA ASN A 197 19.50 -28.68 -11.01
C ASN A 197 20.40 -27.94 -12.01
N LEU A 198 21.67 -27.73 -11.65
CA LEU A 198 22.67 -27.13 -12.54
C LEU A 198 23.07 -28.11 -13.66
N ARG A 199 23.03 -27.63 -14.91
CA ARG A 199 23.49 -28.41 -16.07
C ARG A 199 24.94 -28.07 -16.38
N ARG A 200 25.81 -29.08 -16.43
CA ARG A 200 27.17 -28.90 -16.95
C ARG A 200 27.17 -28.77 -18.47
N THR A 201 28.09 -27.97 -19.01
CA THR A 201 28.42 -27.97 -20.43
C THR A 201 29.37 -29.13 -20.74
N SER A 202 29.05 -29.91 -21.77
CA SER A 202 29.92 -30.97 -22.28
C SER A 202 31.14 -30.36 -22.95
N ARG A 203 32.36 -30.73 -22.51
CA ARG A 203 33.61 -30.21 -23.10
C ARG A 203 33.81 -30.60 -24.57
N THR A 204 33.29 -31.76 -24.97
CA THR A 204 33.53 -32.32 -26.32
C THR A 204 32.55 -31.77 -27.36
N THR A 205 31.34 -31.41 -26.94
CA THR A 205 30.26 -31.00 -27.85
C THR A 205 29.77 -29.58 -27.64
N ASN A 206 30.29 -28.89 -26.61
CA ASN A 206 29.87 -27.56 -26.16
C ASN A 206 28.34 -27.41 -26.01
N ARG A 207 27.66 -28.50 -25.66
CA ARG A 207 26.20 -28.57 -25.45
C ARG A 207 25.89 -28.88 -23.99
N LEU A 208 24.75 -28.40 -23.50
CA LEU A 208 24.26 -28.71 -22.15
C LEU A 208 23.96 -30.21 -22.02
N VAL A 209 24.47 -30.84 -20.97
CA VAL A 209 24.17 -32.24 -20.66
C VAL A 209 22.71 -32.39 -20.23
N PRO A 210 21.96 -33.37 -20.77
CA PRO A 210 20.55 -33.57 -20.41
C PRO A 210 20.41 -34.07 -18.97
N VAL A 211 19.44 -33.50 -18.23
CA VAL A 211 19.05 -33.96 -16.89
C VAL A 211 17.96 -35.01 -17.05
N GLN A 212 18.10 -36.13 -16.34
CA GLN A 212 17.16 -37.25 -16.36
C GLN A 212 16.30 -37.22 -15.10
N LYS A 213 15.08 -37.76 -15.19
CA LYS A 213 14.19 -37.88 -14.03
C LYS A 213 14.77 -38.86 -13.00
N SER A 214 14.72 -38.49 -11.73
CA SER A 214 15.11 -39.39 -10.64
C SER A 214 14.24 -40.64 -10.66
N ARG A 215 14.85 -41.81 -10.47
CA ARG A 215 14.18 -43.11 -10.47
C ARG A 215 14.31 -43.76 -9.12
N GLU A 216 13.23 -44.36 -8.65
CA GLU A 216 13.25 -45.17 -7.44
C GLU A 216 13.83 -46.56 -7.71
N LEU A 217 14.27 -47.23 -6.65
CA LEU A 217 14.82 -48.58 -6.75
C LEU A 217 13.70 -49.56 -7.16
N GLY A 218 13.84 -50.18 -8.33
CA GLY A 218 12.87 -51.13 -8.89
C GLY A 218 12.00 -50.59 -10.03
N ASP A 219 12.19 -49.32 -10.41
CA ASP A 219 11.63 -48.79 -11.65
C ASP A 219 12.49 -49.24 -12.85
N TYR A 220 11.89 -50.02 -13.76
CA TYR A 220 12.53 -50.58 -14.97
C TYR A 220 12.04 -49.95 -16.28
N GLY A 221 11.20 -48.92 -16.24
CA GLY A 221 10.79 -48.14 -17.42
C GLY A 221 11.93 -47.51 -18.22
N PRO A 222 11.64 -46.93 -19.39
CA PRO A 222 12.62 -46.18 -20.17
C PRO A 222 13.05 -44.89 -19.44
N ILE A 223 14.29 -44.44 -19.70
CA ILE A 223 14.83 -43.24 -19.07
C ILE A 223 14.15 -42.00 -19.67
N GLU A 224 13.42 -41.26 -18.85
CA GLU A 224 12.77 -40.01 -19.22
C GLU A 224 13.69 -38.80 -18.99
N ARG A 225 13.73 -37.89 -19.96
CA ARG A 225 14.47 -36.63 -19.88
C ARG A 225 13.57 -35.53 -19.30
N ILE A 226 14.13 -34.73 -18.38
CA ILE A 226 13.49 -33.50 -17.93
C ILE A 226 13.85 -32.36 -18.91
N TYR A 227 12.82 -31.80 -19.55
CA TYR A 227 12.93 -30.55 -20.27
C TYR A 227 12.75 -29.42 -19.27
N SER A 228 13.79 -28.61 -19.08
CA SER A 228 13.61 -27.36 -18.33
C SER A 228 12.71 -26.45 -19.17
N PRO A 229 11.81 -25.68 -18.55
CA PRO A 229 11.15 -24.60 -19.27
C PRO A 229 12.24 -23.75 -19.93
N LEU A 230 12.06 -23.47 -21.21
CA LEU A 230 12.90 -22.49 -21.90
C LEU A 230 12.52 -21.15 -21.28
N ASP A 231 13.46 -20.56 -20.54
CA ASP A 231 13.37 -19.15 -20.19
C ASP A 231 13.42 -18.37 -21.52
N ASP A 232 12.47 -17.46 -21.74
CA ASP A 232 12.35 -16.73 -23.01
C ASP A 232 13.55 -15.78 -23.21
N GLY A 233 14.40 -15.63 -22.18
CA GLY A 233 15.67 -14.89 -22.24
C GLY A 233 15.47 -13.39 -22.44
N GLN A 234 14.23 -12.94 -22.54
CA GLN A 234 13.81 -11.56 -22.54
C GLN A 234 13.11 -11.30 -21.22
N ILE A 235 13.76 -10.50 -20.37
CA ILE A 235 13.02 -9.78 -19.35
C ILE A 235 12.15 -8.82 -20.14
N VAL A 236 10.85 -9.11 -20.21
CA VAL A 236 9.86 -8.14 -20.70
C VAL A 236 9.85 -7.04 -19.66
N ILE A 237 10.73 -6.05 -19.84
CA ILE A 237 10.60 -4.78 -19.17
C ILE A 237 9.27 -4.26 -19.70
N ALA A 238 8.27 -4.19 -18.82
CA ALA A 238 7.08 -3.41 -19.13
C ALA A 238 7.59 -1.99 -19.35
N GLU A 239 7.71 -1.58 -20.61
CA GLU A 239 7.67 -0.17 -20.95
C GLU A 239 6.26 0.25 -20.55
N GLU A 240 6.10 0.70 -19.31
CA GLU A 240 5.01 1.62 -19.01
C GLU A 240 5.30 2.79 -19.94
N ASP A 241 4.50 2.92 -21.01
CA ASP A 241 4.43 4.16 -21.75
C ASP A 241 4.14 5.23 -20.69
N ASP A 242 5.16 6.02 -20.34
CA ASP A 242 4.97 7.20 -19.52
C ASP A 242 3.83 7.97 -20.18
N ASP A 243 2.66 8.05 -19.53
CA ASP A 243 1.59 8.94 -19.94
C ASP A 243 2.23 10.33 -19.99
N LEU A 244 2.63 10.75 -21.19
CA LEU A 244 3.21 12.06 -21.43
C LEU A 244 2.24 13.05 -20.81
N ARG A 245 2.69 13.79 -19.80
CA ARG A 245 1.93 14.88 -19.19
C ARG A 245 1.35 15.77 -20.30
N ASP A 246 0.04 15.68 -20.51
CA ASP A 246 -0.71 16.57 -21.41
C ASP A 246 -0.68 18.04 -20.95
N ASP A 247 -0.16 18.30 -19.75
CA ASP A 247 0.03 19.60 -19.13
C ASP A 247 1.33 20.32 -19.56
N VAL A 248 2.16 19.70 -20.41
CA VAL A 248 3.24 20.40 -21.11
C VAL A 248 2.74 20.81 -22.48
N PHE A 249 2.59 22.12 -22.71
CA PHE A 249 2.36 22.68 -24.04
C PHE A 249 3.50 22.25 -24.97
N ILE A 250 3.25 21.22 -25.77
CA ILE A 250 4.03 20.96 -26.97
C ILE A 250 3.56 22.01 -27.99
N ASP A 251 4.49 22.77 -28.57
CA ASP A 251 4.21 23.68 -29.69
C ASP A 251 3.71 22.86 -30.89
N THR A 252 2.41 22.57 -30.91
CA THR A 252 1.70 22.16 -32.11
C THR A 252 1.36 23.40 -32.92
N ASP A 253 1.37 23.26 -34.26
CA ASP A 253 1.05 24.35 -35.18
C ASP A 253 -0.24 25.09 -34.77
N PRO A 254 -0.23 26.44 -34.78
CA PRO A 254 -1.36 27.22 -34.32
C PRO A 254 -2.60 26.89 -35.18
N PRO A 255 -3.77 26.70 -34.56
CA PRO A 255 -4.99 26.39 -35.29
C PRO A 255 -5.30 27.51 -36.29
N GLU A 256 -5.60 27.13 -37.54
CA GLU A 256 -5.94 28.08 -38.60
C GLU A 256 -7.07 29.01 -38.14
N GLY A 257 -6.72 30.29 -38.02
CA GLY A 257 -7.60 31.32 -37.50
C GLY A 257 -8.87 31.46 -38.32
N TYR A 258 -9.99 31.54 -37.62
CA TYR A 258 -11.24 32.11 -38.11
C TYR A 258 -10.98 33.50 -38.68
N VAL A 259 -10.96 33.62 -40.01
CA VAL A 259 -10.94 34.92 -40.68
C VAL A 259 -12.35 35.52 -40.55
N SER A 260 -12.61 36.24 -39.45
CA SER A 260 -13.79 37.09 -39.33
C SER A 260 -13.64 38.25 -40.31
N GLY A 261 -14.45 38.25 -41.35
CA GLY A 261 -14.50 39.35 -42.32
C GLY A 261 -14.91 40.66 -41.67
N VAL A 262 -14.01 41.65 -41.71
CA VAL A 262 -14.37 43.07 -41.76
C VAL A 262 -13.35 43.76 -42.67
N ARG A 263 -13.76 44.07 -43.90
CA ARG A 263 -13.06 45.05 -44.75
C ARG A 263 -13.52 46.43 -44.31
N TYR A 264 -12.62 47.24 -43.77
CA TYR A 264 -12.83 48.69 -43.68
C TYR A 264 -12.43 49.33 -45.01
N LEU A 265 -13.42 49.92 -45.69
CA LEU A 265 -13.28 51.16 -46.45
C LEU A 265 -14.00 52.25 -45.65
#